data_AF-A0A1F8RYN5-F1
#
_entry.id   AF-A0A1F8RYN5-F1
#
_cell.length_a   1.000
_cell.length_b   1.000
_cell.length_c   1.000
_cell.angle_alpha   90.00
_cell.angle_beta   90.00
_cell.angle_gamma   90.00
#
_symmetry.space_group_name_H-M   'P 1'
#
loop_
_entity.id
_entity.type
_entity.pdbx_description
1 polymer ?
#
loop_
_entity_poly.entity_id
_entity_poly.type
_entity_poly.pdbx_seq_one_letter_code
_entity_poly.pdbx_strand_id
1 'polypeptide(L)'
;MLGISALIARVFALAAVLLLAITLTWPPGQSASACTLVEPKTGDLNADGLTNSLDALSVLFYDAGLMAAPSEVWLAGADVNCDLSVSALDATLILQADAGLYQIRP
;
A
#
# COMPACT_ATOMS: atom_id res chain seq x y z
N MET A 1 -46.21 -24.09 29.38
CA MET A 1 -45.08 -24.71 28.63
C MET A 1 -44.52 -23.71 27.61
N LEU A 2 -43.94 -22.60 28.08
CA LEU A 2 -43.46 -21.48 27.26
C LEU A 2 -41.94 -21.24 27.44
N GLY A 3 -41.19 -22.27 27.87
CA GLY A 3 -39.83 -22.07 28.41
C GLY A 3 -38.67 -22.30 27.44
N ILE A 4 -38.85 -23.05 26.34
CA ILE A 4 -37.72 -23.53 25.52
C ILE A 4 -37.83 -23.07 24.06
N SER A 5 -39.01 -23.13 23.43
CA SER A 5 -39.20 -22.62 22.06
C SER A 5 -38.90 -21.12 21.90
N ALA A 6 -39.29 -20.31 22.89
CA ALA A 6 -39.03 -18.87 22.84
C ALA A 6 -37.55 -18.53 23.08
N LEU A 7 -36.83 -19.34 23.84
CA LEU A 7 -35.40 -19.19 24.08
C LEU A 7 -34.60 -19.58 22.84
N ILE A 8 -34.93 -20.71 22.21
CA ILE A 8 -34.30 -21.18 20.96
C ILE A 8 -34.50 -20.15 19.84
N ALA A 9 -35.72 -19.63 19.66
CA ALA A 9 -36.00 -18.59 18.65
C ALA A 9 -35.16 -17.32 18.85
N ARG A 10 -34.91 -16.91 20.10
CA ARG A 10 -34.08 -15.74 20.43
C ARG A 10 -32.58 -15.99 20.19
N VAL A 11 -32.08 -17.19 20.48
CA VAL A 11 -30.67 -17.55 20.21
C VAL A 11 -30.40 -17.58 18.70
N PHE A 12 -31.31 -18.15 17.91
CA PHE A 12 -31.20 -18.12 16.44
C PHE A 12 -31.30 -16.69 15.88
N ALA A 13 -32.18 -15.85 16.43
CA ALA A 13 -32.29 -14.45 16.02
C ALA A 13 -30.99 -13.67 16.33
N LEU A 14 -30.37 -13.90 17.49
CA LEU A 14 -29.10 -13.25 17.85
C LEU A 14 -27.94 -13.74 16.99
N ALA A 15 -27.87 -15.03 16.67
CA ALA A 15 -26.86 -15.59 15.75
C ALA A 15 -27.01 -15.05 14.32
N ALA A 16 -28.24 -14.89 13.83
CA ALA A 16 -28.53 -14.30 12.52
C ALA A 16 -28.16 -12.81 12.47
N VAL A 17 -28.42 -12.05 13.53
CA VAL A 17 -28.00 -10.63 13.64
C VAL A 17 -26.48 -10.49 13.69
N LEU A 18 -25.78 -11.41 14.38
CA LEU A 18 -24.33 -11.42 14.45
C LEU A 18 -23.68 -11.75 13.09
N LEU A 19 -24.23 -12.71 12.35
CA LEU A 19 -23.77 -13.06 10.99
C LEU A 19 -24.03 -11.92 9.98
N LEU A 20 -25.18 -11.25 10.08
CA LEU A 20 -25.50 -10.08 9.24
C LEU A 20 -24.57 -8.89 9.54
N ALA A 21 -24.24 -8.67 10.81
CA ALA A 21 -23.30 -7.62 11.23
C ALA A 21 -21.87 -7.89 10.73
N ILE A 22 -21.42 -9.15 10.68
CA ILE A 22 -20.11 -9.51 10.13
C ILE A 22 -20.04 -9.20 8.62
N THR A 23 -21.12 -9.43 7.87
CA THR A 23 -21.17 -9.10 6.42
C THR A 23 -21.32 -7.61 6.11
N LEU A 24 -21.84 -6.81 7.06
CA LEU A 24 -22.04 -5.36 6.89
C LEU A 24 -20.86 -4.53 7.39
N THR A 25 -19.94 -5.14 8.16
CA THR A 25 -18.73 -4.48 8.67
C THR A 25 -17.45 -4.92 7.97
N TRP A 26 -17.51 -5.99 7.16
CA TRP A 26 -16.40 -6.39 6.31
C TRP A 26 -16.44 -5.60 4.99
N PRO A 27 -15.43 -4.78 4.66
CA PRO A 27 -15.40 -4.14 3.35
C PRO A 27 -15.28 -5.22 2.26
N PRO A 28 -16.22 -5.32 1.29
CA PRO A 28 -16.02 -6.12 0.09
C PRO A 28 -15.00 -5.39 -0.77
N GLY A 29 -13.74 -5.61 -0.47
CA GLY A 29 -12.62 -4.92 -1.08
C GLY A 29 -11.38 -5.28 -0.30
N GLN A 30 -10.79 -6.42 -0.64
CA GLN A 30 -9.36 -6.56 -0.48
C GLN A 30 -8.77 -5.35 -1.20
N SER A 31 -8.22 -4.40 -0.44
CA SER A 31 -7.53 -3.26 -0.99
C SER A 31 -6.50 -3.82 -1.96
N ALA A 32 -6.70 -3.61 -3.25
CA ALA A 32 -5.57 -3.66 -4.17
C ALA A 32 -4.52 -2.75 -3.53
N SER A 33 -3.35 -3.29 -3.21
CA SER A 33 -2.23 -2.45 -2.75
C SER A 33 -2.10 -1.31 -3.75
N ALA A 34 -1.80 -0.08 -3.32
CA ALA A 34 -1.64 1.01 -4.29
C ALA A 34 -0.58 0.67 -5.36
N CYS A 35 0.38 -0.23 -5.07
CA CYS A 35 1.29 -0.81 -6.05
C CYS A 35 0.60 -1.48 -7.25
N THR A 36 -0.60 -2.03 -7.07
CA THR A 36 -1.34 -2.73 -8.14
C THR A 36 -2.05 -1.77 -9.09
N LEU A 37 -2.27 -0.51 -8.69
CA LEU A 37 -2.99 0.49 -9.49
C LEU A 37 -2.06 1.47 -10.21
N VAL A 38 -0.81 1.57 -9.76
CA VAL A 38 0.19 2.49 -10.28
C VAL A 38 1.18 1.70 -11.15
N GLU A 39 1.72 2.33 -12.20
CA GLU A 39 2.75 1.73 -13.07
C GLU A 39 3.89 1.07 -12.28
N PRO A 40 4.57 0.06 -12.87
CA PRO A 40 5.55 -0.74 -12.17
C PRO A 40 6.62 0.11 -11.49
N LYS A 41 6.78 -0.09 -10.18
CA LYS A 41 7.76 0.63 -9.37
C LYS A 41 9.14 0.09 -9.69
N THR A 42 9.91 0.86 -10.44
CA THR A 42 11.29 0.49 -10.80
C THR A 42 12.29 0.95 -9.76
N GLY A 43 12.03 2.07 -9.08
CA GLY A 43 13.05 2.79 -8.31
C GLY A 43 14.22 3.33 -9.15
N ASP A 44 14.18 3.14 -10.47
CA ASP A 44 15.08 3.72 -11.47
C ASP A 44 14.42 5.01 -11.97
N LEU A 45 14.91 6.13 -11.47
CA LEU A 45 14.30 7.46 -11.61
C LEU A 45 14.97 8.31 -12.68
N ASN A 46 16.17 7.91 -13.11
CA ASN A 46 16.88 8.55 -14.22
C ASN A 46 16.78 7.74 -15.54
N ALA A 47 16.12 6.58 -15.52
CA ALA A 47 15.94 5.66 -16.63
C ALA A 47 17.26 5.13 -17.22
N ASP A 48 18.29 4.96 -16.39
CA ASP A 48 19.59 4.41 -16.81
C ASP A 48 19.62 2.86 -16.75
N GLY A 49 18.53 2.24 -16.29
CA GLY A 49 18.37 0.80 -16.16
C GLY A 49 18.94 0.22 -14.87
N LEU A 50 19.43 1.06 -13.95
CA LEU A 50 19.94 0.68 -12.65
C LEU A 50 19.09 1.35 -11.56
N THR A 51 18.83 0.60 -10.49
CA THR A 51 18.25 1.15 -9.26
C THR A 51 19.38 1.30 -8.25
N ASN A 52 19.87 2.53 -8.05
CA ASN A 52 21.05 2.77 -7.22
C ASN A 52 20.96 4.04 -6.36
N SER A 53 22.04 4.38 -5.68
CA SER A 53 22.13 5.55 -4.81
C SER A 53 21.82 6.92 -5.49
N LEU A 54 21.95 7.04 -6.81
CA LEU A 54 21.59 8.27 -7.54
C LEU A 54 20.08 8.48 -7.58
N ASP A 55 19.30 7.40 -7.72
CA ASP A 55 17.85 7.46 -7.68
C ASP A 55 17.37 7.86 -6.29
N ALA A 56 17.93 7.23 -5.25
CA ALA A 56 17.66 7.57 -3.86
C ALA A 56 18.00 9.03 -3.54
N LEU A 57 19.12 9.54 -4.07
CA LEU A 57 19.50 10.95 -3.89
C LEU A 57 18.46 11.90 -4.51
N SER A 58 17.91 11.55 -5.68
CA SER A 58 16.87 12.37 -6.33
C SER A 58 15.58 12.42 -5.51
N VAL A 59 15.19 11.31 -4.87
CA VAL A 59 14.06 11.28 -3.93
C VAL A 59 14.31 12.20 -2.75
N LEU A 60 15.52 12.16 -2.17
CA LEU A 60 15.87 13.03 -1.03
C LEU A 60 15.87 14.52 -1.40
N PHE A 61 16.31 14.88 -2.61
CA PHE A 61 16.24 16.26 -3.09
C PHE A 61 14.79 16.73 -3.26
N TYR A 62 13.91 15.85 -3.74
CA TYR A 62 12.49 16.14 -3.84
C TYR A 62 11.85 16.30 -2.44
N ASP A 63 12.06 15.34 -1.54
CA ASP A 63 11.51 15.36 -0.16
C ASP A 63 11.97 16.60 0.62
N ALA A 64 13.23 17.03 0.42
CA ALA A 64 13.78 18.24 1.00
C ALA A 64 13.28 19.55 0.34
N GLY A 65 12.48 19.47 -0.73
CA GLY A 65 12.00 20.63 -1.49
C GLY A 65 13.10 21.35 -2.29
N LEU A 66 14.23 20.68 -2.55
CA LEU A 66 15.36 21.21 -3.33
C LEU A 66 15.15 21.03 -4.84
N MET A 67 14.25 20.15 -5.25
CA MET A 67 13.79 20.01 -6.63
C MET A 67 12.29 19.75 -6.69
N ALA A 68 11.68 20.12 -7.82
CA ALA A 68 10.33 19.68 -8.16
C ALA A 68 10.37 18.30 -8.83
N ALA A 69 9.26 17.57 -8.76
CA ALA A 69 9.11 16.33 -9.51
C ALA A 69 9.22 16.61 -11.02
N PRO A 70 10.09 15.89 -11.77
CA PRO A 70 10.24 16.08 -13.21
C PRO A 70 9.00 15.68 -14.01
N SER A 71 8.23 14.69 -13.53
CA SER A 71 7.02 14.19 -14.18
C SER A 71 6.16 13.38 -13.20
N GLU A 72 4.90 13.11 -13.59
CA GLU A 72 4.01 12.19 -12.85
C GLU A 72 4.55 10.75 -12.86
N VAL A 73 5.23 10.34 -13.94
CA VAL A 73 5.87 9.03 -14.04
C VAL A 73 7.02 8.91 -13.03
N TRP A 74 7.76 10.01 -12.81
CA TRP A 74 8.79 10.06 -11.78
C TRP A 74 8.20 9.90 -10.38
N LEU A 75 7.10 10.60 -10.06
CA LEU A 75 6.40 10.43 -8.78
C LEU A 75 5.93 8.99 -8.56
N ALA A 76 5.35 8.39 -9.61
CA ALA A 76 4.94 7.00 -9.60
C ALA A 76 6.14 6.07 -9.37
N GLY A 77 7.26 6.25 -10.06
CA GLY A 77 8.45 5.42 -9.87
C GLY A 77 9.13 5.62 -8.51
N ALA A 78 9.04 6.82 -7.93
CA ALA A 78 9.70 7.20 -6.68
C ALA A 78 8.98 6.68 -5.43
N ASP A 79 7.64 6.58 -5.44
CA ASP A 79 6.85 5.98 -4.36
C ASP A 79 6.96 4.45 -4.41
N VAL A 80 8.11 3.90 -4.01
CA VAL A 80 8.42 2.46 -4.12
C VAL A 80 7.70 1.62 -3.08
N ASN A 81 7.19 2.24 -2.01
CA ASN A 81 6.44 1.56 -0.95
C ASN A 81 4.92 1.60 -1.17
N CYS A 82 4.45 2.45 -2.09
CA CYS A 82 3.07 2.62 -2.49
C CYS A 82 2.17 3.14 -1.37
N ASP A 83 2.66 4.10 -0.59
CA ASP A 83 1.86 4.82 0.42
C ASP A 83 1.30 6.15 -0.08
N LEU A 84 1.46 6.43 -1.39
CA LEU A 84 1.04 7.67 -2.06
C LEU A 84 1.83 8.91 -1.59
N SER A 85 2.95 8.70 -0.92
CA SER A 85 3.92 9.72 -0.57
C SER A 85 5.27 9.41 -1.21
N VAL A 86 6.05 10.46 -1.48
CA VAL A 86 7.45 10.31 -1.90
C VAL A 86 8.27 10.98 -0.83
N SER A 87 9.02 10.18 -0.07
CA SER A 87 9.72 10.62 1.14
C SER A 87 11.09 9.94 1.30
N ALA A 88 11.82 10.32 2.34
CA ALA A 88 13.06 9.63 2.73
C ALA A 88 12.90 8.11 2.99
N LEU A 89 11.67 7.63 3.27
CA LEU A 89 11.41 6.18 3.39
C LEU A 89 11.62 5.48 2.05
N ASP A 90 11.14 6.05 0.96
CA ASP A 90 11.29 5.50 -0.39
C ASP A 90 12.75 5.49 -0.83
N ALA A 91 13.48 6.57 -0.54
CA ALA A 91 14.92 6.64 -0.77
C ALA A 91 15.67 5.52 -0.02
N THR A 92 15.27 5.22 1.22
CA THR A 92 15.86 4.15 2.02
C THR A 92 15.60 2.78 1.40
N LEU A 93 14.39 2.54 0.87
CA LEU A 93 14.04 1.29 0.21
C LEU A 93 14.77 1.10 -1.11
N ILE A 94 15.00 2.18 -1.87
CA ILE A 94 15.85 2.17 -3.07
C ILE A 94 17.29 1.76 -2.70
N LEU A 95 17.86 2.35 -1.64
CA LEU A 95 19.21 1.98 -1.17
C LEU A 95 19.28 0.52 -0.67
N GLN A 96 18.22 0.04 -0.02
CA GLN A 96 18.14 -1.36 0.37
C GLN A 96 18.01 -2.29 -0.85
N ALA A 97 17.34 -1.84 -1.91
CA ALA A 97 17.24 -2.58 -3.17
C ALA A 97 18.60 -2.67 -3.88
N ASP A 98 19.34 -1.55 -3.99
CA ASP A 98 20.71 -1.50 -4.50
C ASP A 98 21.64 -2.45 -3.72
N ALA A 99 21.49 -2.50 -2.39
CA ALA A 99 22.24 -3.41 -1.52
C ALA A 99 21.75 -4.88 -1.55
N GLY A 100 20.69 -5.21 -2.29
CA GLY A 100 20.10 -6.56 -2.33
C GLY A 100 19.40 -7.00 -1.04
N LEU A 101 19.05 -6.05 -0.16
CA LEU A 101 18.37 -6.27 1.11
C LEU A 101 16.85 -6.16 1.00
N TYR A 102 16.36 -5.53 -0.06
CA TYR A 102 14.95 -5.33 -0.35
C TYR A 102 14.67 -5.59 -1.83
N GLN A 103 13.47 -6.06 -2.14
CA GLN A 103 13.02 -6.23 -3.52
C GLN A 103 11.82 -5.31 -3.75
N ILE A 104 12.02 -4.30 -4.60
CA ILE A 104 10.93 -3.41 -5.03
C ILE A 104 9.91 -4.27 -5.77
N ARG A 105 8.65 -4.17 -5.33
CA ARG A 105 7.56 -4.91 -5.95
C ARG A 105 7.07 -4.13 -7.17
N PRO A 106 6.91 -4.79 -8.33
CA PRO A 106 6.31 -4.17 -9.50
C PRO A 106 4.83 -3.87 -9.27
#